data_AF-A0A952FMT7-F1
#
_entry.id   AF-A0A952FMT7-F1
#
_cell.length_a   1.000
_cell.length_b   1.000
_cell.length_c   1.000
_cell.angle_alpha   90.00
_cell.angle_beta   90.00
_cell.angle_gamma   90.00
#
_symmetry.space_group_name_H-M   'P 1'
#
loop_
_entity.id
_entity.type
_entity.pdbx_description
1 polymer ?
#
loop_
_entity_poly.entity_id
_entity_poly.type
_entity_poly.pdbx_seq_one_letter_code
_entity_poly.pdbx_strand_id
1 'polypeptide(L)'
;MVYAIYAVSLFTALPMLIGVVIAYLARGDARGTVGWDHFTWAIRTFWAFLLLGLLFGALTWVLVGWPLLALLWLWTAYRIIRGWMAVVGGTPLYR
;
A
#
# COMPACT_ATOMS: atom_id res chain seq x y z
N MET A 1 21.32 15.78 -6.34
CA MET A 1 21.58 14.62 -5.46
C MET A 1 20.76 14.70 -4.17
N VAL A 2 20.98 15.70 -3.29
CA VAL A 2 20.28 15.83 -1.99
C VAL A 2 18.75 15.90 -2.12
N TYR A 3 18.22 16.76 -3.00
CA TYR A 3 16.77 16.87 -3.20
C TYR A 3 16.12 15.61 -3.81
N ALA A 4 16.87 14.82 -4.58
CA ALA A 4 16.37 13.55 -5.12
C ALA A 4 16.27 12.49 -4.02
N ILE A 5 17.27 12.42 -3.12
CA ILE A 5 17.24 11.58 -1.92
C ILE A 5 16.08 12.02 -0.99
N TYR A 6 15.82 13.32 -0.88
CA TYR A 6 14.70 13.84 -0.10
C TYR A 6 13.34 13.48 -0.72
N ALA A 7 13.19 13.57 -2.04
CA ALA A 7 11.99 13.12 -2.74
C ALA A 7 11.75 11.60 -2.59
N VAL A 8 12.82 10.79 -2.60
CA VAL A 8 12.74 9.34 -2.31
C VAL A 8 12.42 9.08 -0.84
N SER A 9 12.91 9.91 0.09
CA SER A 9 12.64 9.78 1.53
C SER A 9 11.20 10.15 1.94
N LEU A 10 10.48 10.93 1.12
CA LEU A 10 9.03 11.12 1.27
C LEU A 10 8.25 9.81 1.05
N PHE A 11 8.87 8.82 0.40
CA PHE A 11 8.39 7.45 0.27
C PHE A 11 9.05 6.49 1.28
N THR A 12 9.39 6.98 2.47
CA THR A 12 9.83 6.12 3.58
C THR A 12 8.71 5.14 3.95
N ALA A 13 9.06 3.91 4.35
CA ALA A 13 8.08 2.89 4.74
C ALA A 13 7.23 3.28 5.97
N LEU A 14 7.57 4.38 6.66
CA LEU A 14 6.98 4.82 7.93
C LEU A 14 5.49 5.16 7.84
N PRO A 15 4.99 5.99 6.90
CA PRO A 15 3.55 6.27 6.81
C PRO A 15 2.73 5.02 6.48
N MET A 16 3.26 4.11 5.65
CA MET A 16 2.61 2.83 5.37
C MET A 16 2.56 1.92 6.61
N LEU A 17 3.62 1.93 7.44
CA LEU A 17 3.67 1.18 8.68
C LEU A 17 2.62 1.70 9.69
N ILE A 18 2.53 3.02 9.87
CA ILE A 18 1.51 3.64 10.72
C ILE A 18 0.11 3.28 10.21
N GLY A 19 -0.11 3.39 8.89
CA GLY A 19 -1.37 3.05 8.25
C GLY A 19 -1.81 1.61 8.49
N VAL A 20 -0.90 0.63 8.38
CA VAL A 20 -1.27 -0.77 8.63
C VAL A 20 -1.55 -1.05 10.11
N VAL A 21 -0.83 -0.39 11.03
CA VAL A 21 -1.10 -0.51 12.48
C VAL A 21 -2.49 0.02 12.80
N ILE A 22 -2.84 1.23 12.32
CA ILE A 22 -4.17 1.81 12.47
C ILE A 22 -5.23 0.88 11.86
N ALA A 23 -4.98 0.33 10.67
CA ALA A 23 -5.90 -0.59 10.02
C ALA A 23 -6.15 -1.85 10.85
N TYR A 24 -5.13 -2.44 11.48
CA TYR A 24 -5.32 -3.59 12.36
C TYR A 24 -6.10 -3.24 13.63
N LEU A 25 -5.82 -2.10 14.26
CA LEU A 25 -6.53 -1.64 15.45
C LEU A 25 -8.01 -1.37 15.15
N ALA A 26 -8.30 -0.61 14.10
CA ALA A 26 -9.67 -0.22 13.74
C ALA A 26 -10.49 -1.35 13.11
N ARG A 27 -9.84 -2.36 12.52
CA ARG A 27 -10.53 -3.49 11.89
C ARG A 27 -11.36 -4.31 12.88
N GLY A 28 -10.91 -4.44 14.12
CA GLY A 28 -11.63 -5.18 15.16
C GLY A 28 -13.05 -4.64 15.38
N ASP A 29 -13.16 -3.31 15.45
CA ASP A 29 -14.41 -2.59 15.70
C ASP A 29 -15.32 -2.52 14.46
N ALA A 30 -14.75 -2.71 13.27
CA ALA A 30 -15.48 -2.62 12.01
C ALA A 30 -16.17 -3.92 11.57
N ARG A 31 -16.17 -4.98 12.40
CA ARG A 31 -16.79 -6.29 12.07
C ARG A 31 -18.26 -6.13 11.67
N GLY A 32 -18.64 -6.76 10.56
CA GLY A 32 -20.01 -6.70 10.02
C GLY A 32 -20.37 -5.37 9.33
N THR A 33 -19.41 -4.46 9.19
CA THR A 33 -19.58 -3.19 8.45
C THR A 33 -18.76 -3.20 7.17
N VAL A 34 -19.08 -2.28 6.25
CA VAL A 34 -18.29 -2.01 5.03
C VAL A 34 -16.83 -1.65 5.38
N GLY A 35 -16.59 -1.06 6.56
CA GLY A 35 -15.26 -0.74 7.08
C GLY A 35 -14.33 -1.95 7.19
N TRP A 36 -14.86 -3.14 7.48
CA TRP A 36 -14.08 -4.37 7.56
C TRP A 36 -13.31 -4.66 6.26
N ASP A 37 -13.98 -4.45 5.13
CA ASP A 37 -13.40 -4.70 3.81
C ASP A 37 -12.36 -3.64 3.44
N HIS A 38 -12.60 -2.38 3.81
CA HIS A 38 -11.64 -1.30 3.62
C HIS A 38 -10.34 -1.52 4.41
N PHE A 39 -10.45 -1.88 5.69
CA PHE A 39 -9.26 -2.20 6.49
C PHE A 39 -8.56 -3.46 5.99
N THR A 40 -9.32 -4.49 5.60
CA THR A 40 -8.75 -5.71 5.00
C THR A 40 -8.01 -5.41 3.68
N TRP A 41 -8.55 -4.55 2.83
CA TRP A 41 -7.93 -4.11 1.59
C TRP A 41 -6.63 -3.33 1.85
N ALA A 42 -6.64 -2.41 2.81
CA ALA A 42 -5.46 -1.65 3.22
C ALA A 42 -4.35 -2.57 3.74
N ILE A 43 -4.67 -3.50 4.65
CA ILE A 43 -3.73 -4.49 5.19
C ILE A 43 -3.12 -5.36 4.08
N ARG A 44 -3.95 -5.88 3.17
CA ARG A 44 -3.46 -6.67 2.02
C ARG A 44 -2.56 -5.85 1.09
N THR A 45 -2.86 -4.57 0.90
CA THR A 45 -2.04 -3.67 0.09
C THR A 45 -0.67 -3.46 0.72
N PHE A 46 -0.62 -3.24 2.04
CA PHE A 46 0.65 -3.12 2.78
C PHE A 46 1.53 -4.36 2.61
N TRP A 47 0.99 -5.56 2.88
CA TRP A 47 1.79 -6.79 2.80
C TRP A 47 2.24 -7.13 1.38
N ALA A 48 1.38 -6.91 0.39
CA ALA A 48 1.75 -7.10 -1.00
C ALA A 48 2.85 -6.10 -1.43
N PHE A 49 2.73 -4.83 -1.06
CA PHE A 49 3.76 -3.82 -1.33
C PHE A 49 5.08 -4.18 -0.65
N LEU A 50 5.05 -4.60 0.61
CA LEU A 50 6.25 -4.98 1.37
C LEU A 50 6.96 -6.18 0.73
N LEU A 51 6.22 -7.27 0.46
CA LEU A 51 6.80 -8.51 -0.09
C LEU A 51 7.31 -8.31 -1.51
N LEU A 52 6.51 -7.70 -2.40
CA LEU A 52 6.93 -7.42 -3.77
C LEU A 52 8.04 -6.37 -3.82
N GLY A 53 8.01 -5.38 -2.93
CA GLY A 53 9.05 -4.35 -2.83
C GLY A 53 10.40 -4.95 -2.43
N LEU A 54 10.42 -5.87 -1.46
CA LEU A 54 11.63 -6.61 -1.09
C LEU A 54 12.14 -7.48 -2.24
N LEU A 55 11.24 -8.23 -2.92
CA LEU A 55 11.59 -9.08 -4.05
C LEU A 55 12.14 -8.27 -5.24
N PHE A 56 11.44 -7.23 -5.65
CA PHE A 56 11.85 -6.37 -6.78
C PHE A 56 13.07 -5.54 -6.42
N GLY A 57 13.21 -5.13 -5.16
CA GLY A 57 14.42 -4.53 -4.61
C GLY A 57 15.63 -5.44 -4.78
N ALA A 58 15.51 -6.73 -4.44
CA ALA A 58 16.58 -7.71 -4.68
C ALA A 58 16.89 -7.91 -6.17
N LEU A 59 15.90 -7.80 -7.07
CA LEU A 59 16.11 -7.88 -8.52
C LEU A 59 16.82 -6.66 -9.12
N THR A 60 16.98 -5.56 -8.37
CA THR A 60 17.72 -4.37 -8.85
C THR A 60 19.21 -4.67 -9.08
N TRP A 61 19.77 -5.65 -8.36
CA TRP A 61 21.15 -6.12 -8.55
C TRP A 61 21.42 -6.66 -9.96
N VAL A 62 20.38 -7.11 -10.67
CA VAL A 62 20.44 -7.62 -12.05
C VAL A 62 19.75 -6.64 -13.03
N LEU A 63 19.59 -5.37 -12.65
CA LEU A 63 18.96 -4.27 -13.40
C LEU A 63 17.46 -4.43 -13.74
N VAL A 64 16.88 -5.63 -13.67
CA VAL A 64 15.46 -5.88 -13.94
C VAL A 64 14.53 -5.37 -12.83
N GLY A 65 15.04 -5.17 -11.61
CA GLY A 65 14.23 -4.68 -10.48
C GLY A 65 13.67 -3.27 -10.67
N TRP A 66 14.34 -2.39 -11.42
CA TRP A 66 13.91 -1.00 -11.63
C TRP A 66 12.53 -0.87 -12.28
N PRO A 67 12.27 -1.47 -13.46
CA PRO A 67 10.93 -1.42 -14.07
C PRO A 67 9.86 -2.11 -13.21
N LEU A 68 10.22 -3.17 -12.47
CA LEU A 68 9.29 -3.87 -11.59
C LEU A 68 8.88 -3.01 -10.38
N LEU A 69 9.83 -2.27 -9.79
CA LEU A 69 9.55 -1.31 -8.72
C LEU A 69 8.66 -0.16 -9.21
N ALA A 70 8.87 0.33 -10.44
CA ALA A 70 7.98 1.34 -11.05
C ALA A 70 6.56 0.81 -11.23
N LEU A 71 6.42 -0.43 -11.72
CA LEU A 71 5.11 -1.08 -11.86
C LEU A 71 4.43 -1.30 -10.51
N LEU A 72 5.18 -1.73 -9.50
CA LEU A 72 4.68 -1.87 -8.12
C LEU A 72 4.16 -0.53 -7.58
N TRP A 73 4.87 0.56 -7.88
CA TRP A 73 4.47 1.91 -7.52
C TRP A 73 3.11 2.29 -8.13
N LEU A 74 2.95 2.09 -9.45
CA LEU A 74 1.70 2.36 -10.16
C LEU A 74 0.55 1.48 -9.64
N TRP A 75 0.81 0.19 -9.41
CA TRP A 75 -0.16 -0.74 -8.85
C TRP A 75 -0.63 -0.31 -7.45
N THR A 76 0.30 0.15 -6.61
CA THR A 76 0.00 0.62 -5.25
C THR A 76 -0.83 1.90 -5.28
N ALA A 77 -0.47 2.86 -6.13
CA ALA A 77 -1.25 4.09 -6.33
C ALA A 77 -2.69 3.77 -6.78
N TYR A 78 -2.85 2.88 -7.75
CA TYR A 78 -4.16 2.40 -8.18
C TYR A 78 -4.96 1.78 -7.03
N ARG A 79 -4.35 0.90 -6.22
CA ARG A 79 -5.01 0.24 -5.07
C ARG A 79 -5.46 1.24 -4.01
N ILE A 80 -4.66 2.29 -3.75
CA ILE A 80 -5.00 3.38 -2.82
C ILE A 80 -6.17 4.20 -3.37
N ILE A 81 -6.12 4.64 -4.63
CA ILE A 81 -7.19 5.43 -5.27
C ILE A 81 -8.50 4.63 -5.28
N ARG A 82 -8.45 3.35 -5.67
CA ARG A 82 -9.63 2.46 -5.63
C ARG A 82 -10.20 2.29 -4.23
N GLY A 83 -9.33 2.11 -3.23
CA GLY A 83 -9.74 2.02 -1.84
C GLY A 83 -10.42 3.32 -1.37
N TRP A 84 -9.83 4.47 -1.69
CA TRP A 84 -10.36 5.79 -1.35
C TRP A 84 -11.72 6.05 -1.97
N MET A 85 -11.88 5.82 -3.28
CA MET A 85 -13.18 6.00 -3.95
C MET A 85 -14.26 5.10 -3.36
N ALA A 86 -13.92 3.87 -2.97
CA ALA A 86 -14.88 2.96 -2.35
C ALA A 86 -15.30 3.45 -0.96
N VAL A 87 -14.37 3.99 -0.16
CA VAL A 87 -14.67 4.61 1.15
C VAL A 87 -15.61 5.80 0.99
N VAL A 88 -15.29 6.72 0.07
CA VAL A 88 -16.13 7.92 -0.19
C VAL A 88 -17.52 7.54 -0.69
N GLY A 89 -17.62 6.49 -1.51
CA GLY A 89 -18.90 5.97 -2.01
C GLY A 89 -19.65 5.09 -1.02
N GLY A 90 -19.09 4.75 0.15
CA GLY A 90 -19.70 3.82 1.11
C GLY A 90 -19.93 2.41 0.54
N THR A 91 -19.11 1.98 -0.43
CA THR A 91 -19.29 0.70 -1.14
C THR A 91 -18.30 -0.37 -0.65
N PRO A 92 -18.73 -1.63 -0.48
CA PRO A 92 -17.84 -2.71 -0.08
C PRO A 92 -16.81 -3.03 -1.18
N LEU A 93 -15.57 -3.31 -0.75
CA LEU A 93 -14.47 -3.68 -1.64
C LEU A 93 -14.48 -5.17 -2.01
N TYR A 94 -15.06 -6.00 -1.16
CA TYR A 94 -15.29 -7.42 -1.40
C TYR A 94 -16.81 -7.63 -1.40
N ARG A 95 -17.37 -8.05 -2.53
CA ARG A 95 -18.79 -8.44 -2.59
C ARG A 95 -18.99 -9.80 -1.94
#